data_AF-A0A9P0NIK0-F1
#
_entry.id   AF-A0A9P0NIK0-F1
#
_cell.length_a   1.000
_cell.length_b   1.000
_cell.length_c   1.000
_cell.angle_alpha   90.00
_cell.angle_beta   90.00
_cell.angle_gamma   90.00
#
_symmetry.space_group_name_H-M   'P 1'
#
loop_
_entity.id
_entity.type
_entity.pdbx_description
1 polymer ?
#
loop_
_entity_poly.entity_id
_entity_poly.type
_entity_poly.pdbx_seq_one_letter_code
_entity_poly.pdbx_strand_id
1 'polypeptide(L)'
;MILDPIPTESIETKPMAQIYLRKKALASASNIIMSAVDRLRSSQNEFIRNRTTPDFHIELLRLRQNWRLKKVSTAIIGDLSYKTAGSKFGQSGMFEVTKAEDDIQSNSGTSSNSPSSSPGQNVSITKSPSALRVTVPTELQGVSYIMVLCQKDQENIFNTSFNLLGSAPATPNPDMHWQQKLEAAQNVLFCKELFNQLAKEAVQLQATIPHMVVGNQISATVFPGIQLIIGLCHSSTNGNPNTILPSKTDHDHVLEHSLHQLLREVHHRNTHQPFPHPSSGPLGPSKRRAVAGPNAADRFELLEMSKSQTLLEQIIEQAQHFFMRLRTEYVIDTLAKEVKDPIIISHWNSLNSPTQACVKVTIVSHGFDCICRTSLVVHVMKKSLKCICRDGRVMYLSYEPQELRDLIFCQIYQHQIMGVQSVAKTQGWQFLASSSHLGLGPVEPMGNASSCLLASPIGDRLISVKCEPQGNVSVSIAHSPKKDFFGGQLVKERKWENLGGSFKKVRWDKMEGKNFLNKIELLMASLTNST
;
A
#
# COMPACT_ATOMS: atom_id res chain seq x y z
N MET A 1 -10.97 5.84 -103.71
CA MET A 1 -10.35 4.51 -103.88
C MET A 1 -11.25 3.52 -103.17
N ILE A 2 -12.07 2.81 -103.93
CA ILE A 2 -13.04 1.82 -103.45
C ILE A 2 -12.25 0.52 -103.22
N LEU A 3 -12.25 0.01 -101.98
CA LEU A 3 -11.57 -1.24 -101.64
C LEU A 3 -12.53 -2.39 -101.92
N ASP A 4 -12.17 -3.27 -102.85
CA ASP A 4 -12.88 -4.52 -103.10
C ASP A 4 -12.83 -5.44 -101.86
N PRO A 5 -13.88 -6.23 -101.59
CA PRO A 5 -13.88 -7.20 -100.51
C PRO A 5 -12.85 -8.30 -100.80
N ILE A 6 -11.79 -8.35 -99.99
CA ILE A 6 -10.80 -9.41 -99.99
C ILE A 6 -11.51 -10.73 -99.61
N PRO A 7 -11.35 -11.83 -100.38
CA PRO A 7 -11.87 -13.12 -99.96
C PRO A 7 -11.28 -13.48 -98.60
N THR A 8 -12.12 -13.65 -97.58
CA THR A 8 -11.68 -14.21 -96.30
C THR A 8 -11.04 -15.56 -96.58
N GLU A 9 -9.71 -15.66 -96.43
CA GLU A 9 -8.99 -16.94 -96.50
C GLU A 9 -9.71 -17.93 -95.58
N SER A 10 -10.10 -19.07 -96.13
CA SER A 10 -10.68 -20.15 -95.34
C SER A 10 -9.67 -20.58 -94.29
N ILE A 11 -9.93 -20.25 -93.02
CA ILE A 11 -9.10 -20.67 -91.89
C ILE A 11 -8.91 -22.18 -92.02
N GLU A 12 -7.66 -22.61 -92.25
CA GLU A 12 -7.31 -24.01 -92.35
C GLU A 12 -7.46 -24.64 -90.95
N THR A 13 -8.70 -25.02 -90.60
CA THR A 13 -8.99 -25.66 -89.33
C THR A 13 -8.38 -27.05 -89.39
N LYS A 14 -7.19 -27.26 -88.80
CA LYS A 14 -6.61 -28.59 -88.60
C LYS A 14 -7.40 -29.30 -87.49
N PRO A 15 -8.45 -30.08 -87.81
CA PRO A 15 -9.39 -30.53 -86.79
C PRO A 15 -8.73 -31.53 -85.84
N MET A 16 -7.76 -32.31 -86.34
CA MET A 16 -6.96 -33.22 -85.53
C MET A 16 -6.02 -32.52 -84.54
N ALA A 17 -5.45 -31.37 -84.91
CA ALA A 17 -4.64 -30.59 -83.98
C ALA A 17 -5.50 -30.02 -82.83
N GLN A 18 -6.72 -29.56 -83.16
CA GLN A 18 -7.69 -29.10 -82.16
C GLN A 18 -8.16 -30.23 -81.23
N ILE A 19 -8.38 -31.43 -81.77
CA ILE A 19 -8.74 -32.62 -80.96
C ILE A 19 -7.59 -33.00 -80.03
N TYR A 20 -6.34 -33.01 -80.51
CA TYR A 20 -5.19 -33.32 -79.69
C TYR A 20 -4.98 -32.30 -78.55
N LEU A 21 -5.11 -31.00 -78.85
CA LEU A 21 -5.05 -29.93 -77.85
C LEU A 21 -6.18 -30.05 -76.81
N ARG A 22 -7.41 -30.34 -77.24
CA ARG A 22 -8.53 -30.61 -76.34
C ARG A 22 -8.26 -31.82 -75.45
N LYS A 23 -7.71 -32.92 -75.99
CA LYS A 23 -7.33 -34.10 -75.20
C LYS A 23 -6.27 -33.77 -74.16
N LYS A 24 -5.23 -33.00 -74.52
CA LYS A 24 -4.18 -32.57 -73.58
C LYS A 24 -4.73 -31.64 -72.49
N ALA A 25 -5.59 -30.70 -72.86
CA ALA A 25 -6.26 -29.80 -71.91
C ALA A 25 -7.18 -30.57 -70.95
N LEU A 26 -7.96 -31.53 -71.44
CA LEU A 26 -8.82 -32.39 -70.62
C LEU A 26 -8.00 -33.27 -69.66
N ALA A 27 -6.89 -33.85 -70.13
CA ALA A 27 -5.99 -34.61 -69.27
C ALA A 27 -5.38 -33.74 -68.16
N SER A 28 -4.96 -32.50 -68.49
CA SER A 28 -4.48 -31.53 -67.50
C SER A 28 -5.56 -31.16 -66.49
N ALA A 29 -6.79 -30.90 -66.95
CA ALA A 29 -7.93 -30.60 -66.08
C ALA A 29 -8.24 -31.77 -65.15
N SER A 30 -8.23 -33.00 -65.66
CA SER A 30 -8.39 -34.22 -64.86
C SER A 30 -7.33 -34.34 -63.77
N ASN A 31 -6.06 -34.10 -64.09
CA ASN A 31 -4.96 -34.15 -63.11
C ASN A 31 -5.12 -33.09 -62.01
N ILE A 32 -5.54 -31.87 -62.37
CA ILE A 32 -5.82 -30.82 -61.39
C ILE A 32 -6.98 -31.23 -60.48
N ILE A 33 -8.07 -31.77 -61.04
CA ILE A 33 -9.23 -32.25 -60.28
C ILE A 33 -8.82 -33.39 -59.34
N MET A 34 -8.06 -34.37 -59.82
CA MET A 34 -7.56 -35.46 -58.98
C MET A 34 -6.68 -34.94 -57.83
N SER A 35 -5.78 -33.99 -58.10
CA SER A 35 -4.99 -33.35 -57.05
C SER A 35 -5.84 -32.60 -56.02
N ALA A 36 -6.95 -31.99 -56.45
CA ALA A 36 -7.89 -31.32 -55.57
C ALA A 36 -8.68 -32.33 -54.72
N VAL A 37 -9.08 -33.47 -55.31
CA VAL A 37 -9.75 -34.57 -54.60
C VAL A 37 -8.84 -35.16 -53.53
N ASP A 38 -7.56 -35.37 -53.81
CA ASP A 38 -6.60 -35.87 -52.82
C ASP A 38 -6.39 -34.88 -51.66
N ARG A 39 -6.35 -33.58 -51.96
CA ARG A 39 -6.35 -32.52 -50.93
C ARG A 39 -7.62 -32.51 -50.09
N LEU A 40 -8.78 -32.69 -50.71
CA LEU A 40 -10.07 -32.77 -50.01
C LEU A 40 -10.18 -34.02 -49.12
N ARG A 41 -9.71 -35.18 -49.61
CA ARG A 41 -9.64 -36.42 -48.80
C ARG A 41 -8.70 -36.24 -47.60
N SER A 42 -7.57 -35.58 -47.80
CA SER A 42 -6.61 -35.29 -46.72
C SER A 42 -7.25 -34.36 -45.67
N SER A 43 -7.94 -33.31 -46.11
CA SER A 43 -8.69 -32.39 -45.24
C SER A 43 -9.86 -33.09 -44.51
N GLN A 44 -10.57 -34.00 -45.18
CA GLN A 44 -11.67 -34.76 -44.58
C GLN A 44 -11.15 -35.76 -43.53
N ASN A 45 -10.01 -36.40 -43.78
CA ASN A 45 -9.35 -37.26 -42.80
C ASN A 45 -8.85 -36.46 -41.58
N GLU A 46 -8.35 -35.24 -41.76
CA GLU A 46 -8.05 -34.33 -40.64
C GLU A 46 -9.32 -33.95 -39.85
N PHE A 47 -10.43 -33.66 -40.53
CA PHE A 47 -11.71 -33.35 -39.88
C PHE A 47 -12.26 -34.52 -39.04
N ILE A 48 -12.12 -35.76 -39.53
CA ILE A 48 -12.54 -36.96 -38.80
C ILE A 48 -11.63 -37.22 -37.58
N ARG A 49 -10.31 -37.00 -37.69
CA ARG A 49 -9.37 -37.09 -36.55
C ARG A 49 -9.68 -36.04 -35.48
N ASN A 50 -9.94 -34.79 -35.88
CA ASN A 50 -10.27 -33.67 -34.99
C ASN A 50 -11.59 -33.84 -34.20
N ARG A 51 -12.42 -34.85 -34.51
CA ARG A 51 -13.60 -35.17 -33.69
C ARG A 51 -13.26 -35.83 -32.35
N THR A 52 -12.05 -36.37 -32.22
CA THR A 52 -11.59 -37.16 -31.05
C THR A 52 -10.43 -36.52 -30.28
N THR A 53 -9.83 -35.47 -30.83
CA THR A 53 -8.74 -34.67 -30.26
C THR A 53 -9.15 -33.20 -30.19
N PRO A 54 -8.63 -32.41 -29.24
CA PRO A 54 -8.84 -30.97 -29.25
C PRO A 54 -8.37 -30.38 -30.60
N ASP A 55 -9.21 -29.55 -31.23
CA ASP A 55 -8.86 -28.93 -32.52
C ASP A 55 -7.89 -27.77 -32.28
N PHE A 56 -6.70 -27.87 -32.90
CA PHE A 56 -5.69 -26.83 -32.92
C PHE A 56 -6.28 -25.45 -33.25
N HIS A 57 -7.18 -25.36 -34.24
CA HIS A 57 -7.74 -24.08 -34.67
C HIS A 57 -8.72 -23.51 -33.65
N ILE A 58 -9.48 -24.36 -32.96
CA ILE A 58 -10.43 -23.93 -31.91
C ILE A 58 -9.66 -23.41 -30.70
N GLU A 59 -8.60 -24.11 -30.27
CA GLU A 59 -7.74 -23.63 -29.19
C GLU A 59 -6.97 -22.38 -29.60
N LEU A 60 -6.48 -22.28 -30.83
CA LEU A 60 -5.82 -21.08 -31.33
C LEU A 60 -6.76 -19.88 -31.34
N LEU A 61 -8.03 -20.09 -31.69
CA LEU A 61 -9.07 -19.06 -31.59
C LEU A 61 -9.30 -18.63 -30.13
N ARG A 62 -9.34 -19.56 -29.18
CA ARG A 62 -9.41 -19.25 -27.74
C ARG A 62 -8.19 -18.46 -27.27
N LEU A 63 -7.00 -18.86 -27.71
CA LEU A 63 -5.76 -18.14 -27.40
C LEU A 63 -5.81 -16.71 -27.95
N ARG A 64 -6.30 -16.52 -29.17
CA ARG A 64 -6.46 -15.19 -29.79
C ARG A 64 -7.49 -14.28 -29.08
N GLN A 65 -8.46 -14.83 -28.36
CA GLN A 65 -9.41 -14.03 -27.58
C GLN A 65 -8.72 -13.28 -26.43
N ASN A 66 -7.71 -13.91 -25.83
CA ASN A 66 -7.02 -13.37 -24.65
C ASN A 66 -5.67 -12.74 -24.99
N TRP A 67 -4.99 -13.26 -26.02
CA TRP A 67 -3.61 -12.90 -26.35
C TRP A 67 -3.48 -12.39 -27.79
N ARG A 68 -2.61 -11.40 -27.98
CA ARG A 68 -2.30 -10.88 -29.32
C ARG A 68 -1.39 -11.84 -30.04
N LEU A 69 -1.80 -12.26 -31.23
CA LEU A 69 -1.04 -13.17 -32.09
C LEU A 69 -0.72 -12.54 -33.44
N LYS A 70 0.45 -12.87 -33.97
CA LYS A 70 0.91 -12.49 -35.30
C LYS A 70 1.54 -13.70 -35.98
N LYS A 71 1.11 -13.99 -37.22
CA LYS A 71 1.81 -14.95 -38.07
C LYS A 71 3.05 -14.30 -38.67
N VAL A 72 4.22 -14.88 -38.43
CA VAL A 72 5.49 -14.42 -38.97
C VAL A 72 6.13 -15.59 -39.70
N SER A 73 6.12 -15.54 -41.03
CA SER A 73 6.54 -16.66 -41.89
C SER A 73 5.74 -17.93 -41.58
N THR A 74 6.41 -18.98 -41.11
CA THR A 74 5.87 -20.28 -40.73
C THR A 74 5.46 -20.37 -39.25
N ALA A 75 5.87 -19.40 -38.41
CA ALA A 75 5.61 -19.41 -36.98
C ALA A 75 4.43 -18.50 -36.59
N ILE A 76 3.73 -18.89 -35.53
CA ILE A 76 2.72 -18.05 -34.87
C ILE A 76 3.35 -17.52 -33.58
N ILE A 77 3.46 -16.20 -33.48
CA ILE A 77 4.13 -15.54 -32.37
C ILE A 77 3.11 -14.68 -31.61
N GLY A 78 3.11 -14.77 -30.30
CA GLY A 78 2.37 -13.86 -29.43
C GLY A 78 3.29 -12.94 -28.62
N ASP A 79 2.71 -11.95 -27.98
CA ASP A 79 3.42 -10.95 -27.16
C ASP A 79 2.78 -10.83 -25.77
N LEU A 80 3.56 -11.07 -24.72
CA LEU A 80 3.19 -10.95 -23.31
C LEU A 80 3.43 -9.53 -22.75
N SER A 81 4.10 -8.65 -23.51
CA SER A 81 4.55 -7.36 -22.98
C SER A 81 3.39 -6.39 -22.71
N TYR A 82 3.54 -5.59 -21.65
CA TYR A 82 2.58 -4.55 -21.27
C TYR A 82 2.70 -3.27 -22.11
N LYS A 83 3.36 -3.31 -23.28
CA LYS A 83 3.59 -2.13 -24.14
C LYS A 83 2.29 -1.42 -24.51
N THR A 84 1.24 -2.21 -24.71
CA THR A 84 -0.11 -1.73 -25.06
C THR A 84 -0.81 -1.02 -23.91
N ALA A 85 -0.43 -1.35 -22.67
CA ALA A 85 -0.89 -0.69 -21.46
C ALA A 85 0.01 0.50 -21.05
N GLY A 86 1.13 0.72 -21.74
CA GLY A 86 2.05 1.84 -21.49
C GLY A 86 3.38 1.47 -20.85
N SER A 87 3.72 0.18 -20.76
CA SER A 87 5.05 -0.25 -20.35
C SER A 87 6.12 0.23 -21.33
N LYS A 88 7.25 0.67 -20.78
CA LYS A 88 8.46 1.05 -21.53
C LYS A 88 9.58 0.03 -21.32
N PHE A 89 9.26 -1.15 -20.80
CA PHE A 89 10.23 -2.17 -20.48
C PHE A 89 10.83 -2.77 -21.76
N GLY A 90 12.16 -2.82 -21.79
CA GLY A 90 12.91 -3.24 -22.98
C GLY A 90 12.95 -4.75 -23.22
N GLN A 91 12.65 -5.57 -22.20
CA GLN A 91 12.70 -7.02 -22.34
C GLN A 91 11.61 -7.52 -23.28
N SER A 92 11.97 -8.45 -24.15
CA SER A 92 11.04 -9.08 -25.09
C SER A 92 10.08 -10.02 -24.35
N GLY A 93 8.78 -9.87 -24.60
CA GLY A 93 7.73 -10.76 -24.10
C GLY A 93 7.24 -11.78 -25.13
N MET A 94 8.02 -12.05 -26.18
CA MET A 94 7.56 -12.86 -27.31
C MET A 94 7.52 -14.35 -26.95
N PHE A 95 6.46 -15.04 -27.37
CA PHE A 95 6.32 -16.50 -27.24
C PHE A 95 5.87 -17.12 -28.55
N GLU A 96 6.21 -18.39 -28.76
CA GLU A 96 5.85 -19.13 -29.97
C GLU A 96 4.74 -20.15 -29.70
N VAL A 97 3.83 -20.29 -30.66
CA VAL A 97 2.75 -21.28 -30.64
C VAL A 97 2.98 -22.28 -31.76
N THR A 98 3.15 -23.54 -31.40
CA THR A 98 3.26 -24.67 -32.33
C THR A 98 2.12 -25.67 -32.08
N LYS A 99 1.84 -26.51 -33.07
CA LYS A 99 0.90 -27.64 -32.90
C LYS A 99 1.56 -28.63 -31.94
N ALA A 100 0.82 -29.08 -30.92
CA ALA A 100 1.29 -30.19 -30.09
C ALA A 100 1.36 -31.43 -30.98
N GLU A 101 2.56 -31.95 -31.18
CA GLU A 101 2.73 -33.26 -31.80
C GLU A 101 2.37 -34.31 -30.74
N ASP A 102 1.58 -35.31 -31.11
CA ASP A 102 1.40 -36.47 -30.25
C ASP A 102 2.75 -37.20 -30.20
N ASP A 103 3.45 -37.13 -29.06
CA ASP A 103 4.65 -37.92 -28.82
C ASP A 103 4.26 -39.40 -28.78
N ILE A 104 4.14 -40.02 -29.95
CA ILE A 104 4.15 -41.48 -30.06
C ILE A 104 5.59 -41.87 -29.75
N GLN A 105 5.88 -42.22 -28.49
CA GLN A 105 7.11 -42.93 -28.15
C GLN A 105 7.13 -44.26 -28.93
N SER A 106 7.63 -44.22 -30.17
CA SER A 106 8.03 -45.40 -30.91
C SER A 106 9.28 -45.94 -30.24
N ASN A 107 9.09 -46.83 -29.27
CA ASN A 107 10.18 -47.56 -28.64
C ASN A 107 10.72 -48.60 -29.64
N SER A 108 11.42 -48.14 -30.69
CA SER A 108 12.24 -48.99 -31.54
C SER A 108 13.64 -49.07 -30.95
N GLY A 109 13.77 -49.88 -29.89
CA GLY A 109 15.02 -50.22 -29.24
C GLY A 109 15.11 -51.72 -29.04
N THR A 110 15.83 -52.39 -29.94
CA THR A 110 16.25 -53.79 -29.89
C THR A 110 16.87 -54.18 -28.54
N SER A 111 16.28 -55.15 -27.85
CA SER A 111 17.01 -56.13 -27.03
C SER A 111 16.19 -57.41 -26.83
N SER A 112 16.94 -58.50 -26.73
CA SER A 112 16.61 -59.91 -26.92
C SER A 112 15.77 -60.59 -25.82
N ASN A 113 14.94 -61.53 -26.27
CA ASN A 113 14.51 -62.80 -25.65
C ASN A 113 14.22 -62.85 -24.13
N SER A 114 12.94 -63.01 -23.78
CA SER A 114 12.39 -64.13 -22.98
C SER A 114 10.84 -64.07 -22.94
N PRO A 115 10.10 -65.18 -23.09
CA PRO A 115 8.64 -65.16 -23.13
C PRO A 115 8.07 -65.38 -21.71
N SER A 116 7.20 -64.48 -21.25
CA SER A 116 6.23 -64.84 -20.21
C SER A 116 4.90 -64.13 -20.47
N SER A 117 3.87 -64.95 -20.43
CA SER A 117 2.49 -64.71 -20.79
C SER A 117 1.75 -63.83 -19.78
N SER A 118 1.22 -62.70 -20.23
CA SER A 118 0.01 -62.08 -19.67
C SER A 118 -0.57 -61.05 -20.66
N PRO A 119 -1.86 -61.13 -21.02
CA PRO A 119 -2.52 -60.16 -21.89
C PRO A 119 -3.14 -59.05 -21.02
N GLY A 120 -2.64 -57.82 -21.15
CA GLY A 120 -3.26 -56.67 -20.49
C GLY A 120 -2.28 -55.61 -20.03
N GLN A 121 -1.62 -54.93 -20.96
CA GLN A 121 -1.05 -53.61 -20.69
C GLN A 121 -1.67 -52.61 -21.67
N ASN A 122 -2.61 -51.83 -21.14
CA ASN A 122 -3.01 -50.57 -21.74
C ASN A 122 -1.76 -49.72 -21.93
N VAL A 123 -1.40 -49.44 -23.18
CA VAL A 123 -0.53 -48.33 -23.52
C VAL A 123 -1.23 -47.08 -22.99
N SER A 124 -0.76 -46.53 -21.86
CA SER A 124 -1.22 -45.25 -21.37
C SER A 124 -0.66 -44.17 -22.28
N ILE A 125 -1.41 -43.84 -23.33
CA ILE A 125 -1.20 -42.61 -24.10
C ILE A 125 -1.41 -41.47 -23.10
N THR A 126 -0.34 -40.84 -22.64
CA THR A 126 -0.39 -39.55 -21.95
C THR A 126 -0.83 -38.53 -22.99
N LYS A 127 -2.14 -38.41 -23.23
CA LYS A 127 -2.70 -37.39 -24.09
C LYS A 127 -2.31 -36.04 -23.51
N SER A 128 -1.57 -35.24 -24.30
CA SER A 128 -1.29 -33.86 -23.97
C SER A 128 -2.63 -33.13 -23.69
N PRO A 129 -2.71 -32.33 -22.60
CA PRO A 129 -3.96 -31.70 -22.19
C PRO A 129 -4.45 -30.61 -23.16
N SER A 130 -3.65 -30.26 -24.18
CA SER A 130 -3.96 -29.22 -25.16
C SER A 130 -3.38 -29.55 -26.54
N ALA A 131 -4.11 -29.18 -27.60
CA ALA A 131 -3.64 -29.27 -28.99
C ALA A 131 -2.55 -28.24 -29.34
N LEU A 132 -2.35 -27.27 -28.46
CA LEU A 132 -1.33 -26.21 -28.58
C LEU A 132 -0.12 -26.51 -27.71
N ARG A 133 1.06 -26.28 -28.27
CA ARG A 133 2.32 -26.18 -27.53
C ARG A 133 2.77 -24.73 -27.54
N VAL A 134 2.93 -24.16 -26.36
CA VAL A 134 3.41 -22.78 -26.17
C VAL A 134 4.84 -22.81 -25.65
N THR A 135 5.75 -22.24 -26.43
CA THR A 135 7.18 -22.12 -26.11
C THR A 135 7.46 -20.71 -25.63
N VAL A 136 7.78 -20.60 -24.33
CA VAL A 136 8.15 -19.36 -23.66
C VAL A 136 9.68 -19.34 -23.46
N PRO A 137 10.37 -18.19 -23.68
CA PRO A 137 11.80 -18.06 -23.39
C PRO A 137 12.15 -18.49 -21.97
N THR A 138 13.31 -19.11 -21.78
CA THR A 138 13.77 -19.64 -20.47
C THR A 138 13.80 -18.57 -19.38
N GLU A 139 14.09 -17.31 -19.73
CA GLU A 139 14.08 -16.17 -18.81
C GLU A 139 12.69 -15.83 -18.24
N LEU A 140 11.62 -16.24 -18.91
CA LEU A 140 10.23 -15.96 -18.53
C LEU A 140 9.51 -17.22 -18.00
N GLN A 141 10.21 -18.35 -17.92
CA GLN A 141 9.67 -19.58 -17.35
C GLN A 141 9.71 -19.53 -15.82
N GLY A 142 8.79 -20.23 -15.16
CA GLY A 142 8.72 -20.29 -13.71
C GLY A 142 7.75 -19.27 -13.11
N VAL A 143 7.90 -19.03 -11.80
CA VAL A 143 7.04 -18.13 -11.01
C VAL A 143 7.91 -17.04 -10.39
N SER A 144 7.48 -15.79 -10.51
CA SER A 144 8.14 -14.65 -9.85
C SER A 144 7.18 -13.88 -8.97
N TYR A 145 7.71 -13.28 -7.90
CA TYR A 145 6.97 -12.35 -7.06
C TYR A 145 7.94 -11.34 -6.44
N ILE A 146 7.40 -10.23 -5.97
CA ILE A 146 8.15 -9.21 -5.23
C ILE A 146 7.96 -9.46 -3.75
N MET A 147 9.05 -9.61 -3.03
CA MET A 147 9.07 -9.68 -1.57
C MET A 147 9.35 -8.29 -1.01
N VAL A 148 8.57 -7.85 -0.03
CA VAL A 148 8.76 -6.56 0.64
C VAL A 148 8.83 -6.80 2.14
N LEU A 149 9.89 -6.30 2.77
CA LEU A 149 10.17 -6.50 4.19
C LEU A 149 10.60 -5.17 4.80
N CYS A 150 10.21 -4.95 6.06
CA CYS A 150 10.73 -3.83 6.83
C CYS A 150 11.45 -4.36 8.06
N GLN A 151 12.78 -4.22 8.09
CA GLN A 151 13.63 -4.78 9.13
C GLN A 151 14.22 -3.68 10.02
N LYS A 152 14.34 -3.95 11.32
CA LYS A 152 15.04 -3.06 12.26
C LYS A 152 16.53 -3.43 12.29
N ASP A 153 17.44 -2.45 12.21
CA ASP A 153 18.91 -2.64 12.07
C ASP A 153 19.56 -3.57 13.12
N GLN A 154 18.90 -3.82 14.26
CA GLN A 154 19.40 -4.75 15.29
C GLN A 154 19.35 -6.22 14.87
N GLU A 155 18.59 -6.56 13.83
CA GLU A 155 18.55 -7.90 13.27
C GLU A 155 19.54 -8.02 12.11
N ASN A 156 20.75 -8.50 12.40
CA ASN A 156 21.83 -8.92 11.48
C ASN A 156 21.72 -8.43 10.02
N ILE A 157 22.28 -7.26 9.74
CA ILE A 157 22.50 -6.65 8.41
C ILE A 157 23.20 -7.61 7.42
N PHE A 158 23.86 -8.67 7.91
CA PHE A 158 24.68 -9.60 7.12
C PHE A 158 24.21 -11.06 7.08
N ASN A 159 23.13 -11.45 7.80
CA ASN A 159 22.63 -12.84 7.75
C ASN A 159 21.52 -13.07 6.75
N THR A 160 21.02 -12.03 6.09
CA THR A 160 20.04 -12.19 5.01
C THR A 160 20.75 -12.39 3.67
N SER A 161 21.62 -13.41 3.59
CA SER A 161 21.69 -14.18 2.35
C SER A 161 20.34 -14.87 2.23
N PHE A 162 19.32 -14.12 1.79
CA PHE A 162 18.02 -14.70 1.54
C PHE A 162 18.26 -15.80 0.51
N ASN A 163 18.13 -17.04 0.94
CA ASN A 163 17.89 -18.16 0.04
C ASN A 163 16.50 -17.92 -0.58
N LEU A 164 16.45 -16.99 -1.55
CA LEU A 164 15.28 -16.43 -2.26
C LEU A 164 14.55 -17.45 -3.15
N LEU A 165 14.72 -18.75 -2.89
CA LEU A 165 14.02 -19.85 -3.54
C LEU A 165 12.80 -20.35 -2.73
N GLY A 166 12.59 -19.87 -1.51
CA GLY A 166 11.66 -20.46 -0.54
C GLY A 166 10.36 -19.70 -0.29
N SER A 167 9.54 -19.41 -1.30
CA SER A 167 8.08 -19.27 -1.11
C SER A 167 7.42 -19.32 -2.48
N ALA A 168 7.20 -20.53 -2.99
CA ALA A 168 6.49 -20.73 -4.24
C ALA A 168 5.01 -21.08 -3.94
N PRO A 169 4.03 -20.45 -4.61
CA PRO A 169 2.82 -21.18 -4.97
C PRO A 169 3.23 -22.38 -5.84
N ALA A 170 2.43 -23.45 -5.79
CA ALA A 170 2.71 -24.79 -6.33
C ALA A 170 3.59 -24.81 -7.60
N THR A 171 4.58 -25.72 -7.61
CA THR A 171 5.46 -26.00 -8.74
C THR A 171 4.68 -26.04 -10.06
N PRO A 172 5.11 -25.30 -11.11
CA PRO A 172 4.43 -25.33 -12.38
C PRO A 172 4.55 -26.75 -12.95
N ASN A 173 3.42 -27.45 -13.01
CA ASN A 173 3.33 -28.79 -13.59
C ASN A 173 3.78 -28.70 -15.06
N PRO A 174 4.65 -29.56 -15.59
CA PRO A 174 5.01 -29.53 -17.02
C PRO A 174 3.79 -29.65 -17.94
N ASP A 175 2.69 -30.22 -17.44
CA ASP A 175 1.38 -30.33 -18.09
C ASP A 175 0.44 -29.14 -17.83
N MET A 176 0.98 -27.97 -17.47
CA MET A 176 0.18 -26.78 -17.20
C MET A 176 -0.47 -26.28 -18.50
N HIS A 177 -1.79 -26.04 -18.45
CA HIS A 177 -2.54 -25.49 -19.57
C HIS A 177 -1.89 -24.19 -20.07
N TRP A 178 -1.83 -24.00 -21.40
CA TRP A 178 -1.08 -22.89 -22.01
C TRP A 178 -1.48 -21.51 -21.47
N GLN A 179 -2.74 -21.33 -21.06
CA GLN A 179 -3.23 -20.08 -20.47
C GLN A 179 -2.48 -19.74 -19.17
N GLN A 180 -2.42 -20.69 -18.22
CA GLN A 180 -1.72 -20.51 -16.96
C GLN A 180 -0.22 -20.29 -17.18
N LYS A 181 0.37 -20.98 -18.18
CA LYS A 181 1.78 -20.81 -18.55
C LYS A 181 2.07 -19.39 -19.04
N LEU A 182 1.20 -18.83 -19.87
CA LEU A 182 1.31 -17.46 -20.36
C LEU A 182 1.07 -16.44 -19.25
N GLU A 183 0.09 -16.65 -18.37
CA GLU A 183 -0.16 -15.78 -17.21
C GLU A 183 1.04 -15.73 -16.25
N ALA A 184 1.64 -16.88 -15.95
CA ALA A 184 2.85 -16.96 -15.12
C ALA A 184 4.03 -16.22 -15.78
N ALA A 185 4.26 -16.42 -17.08
CA ALA A 185 5.30 -15.74 -17.82
C ALA A 185 5.07 -14.21 -17.90
N GLN A 186 3.82 -13.79 -18.03
CA GLN A 186 3.44 -12.39 -18.01
C GLN A 186 3.70 -11.75 -16.64
N ASN A 187 3.44 -12.48 -15.55
CA ASN A 187 3.75 -12.04 -14.20
C ASN A 187 5.27 -11.94 -13.96
N VAL A 188 6.07 -12.88 -14.48
CA VAL A 188 7.54 -12.78 -14.46
C VAL A 188 8.02 -11.48 -15.10
N LEU A 189 7.47 -11.14 -16.27
CA LEU A 189 7.81 -9.90 -16.97
C LEU A 189 7.40 -8.65 -16.16
N PHE A 190 6.23 -8.67 -15.52
CA PHE A 190 5.76 -7.59 -14.65
C PHE A 190 6.70 -7.36 -13.46
N CYS A 191 7.07 -8.42 -12.72
CA CYS A 191 7.97 -8.33 -11.58
C CYS A 191 9.38 -7.85 -11.99
N LYS A 192 9.89 -8.32 -13.14
CA LYS A 192 11.17 -7.87 -13.69
C LYS A 192 11.14 -6.39 -14.09
N GLU A 193 10.05 -5.91 -14.68
CA GLU A 193 9.87 -4.48 -14.98
C GLU A 193 9.90 -3.64 -13.71
N LEU A 194 9.08 -4.02 -12.72
CA LEU A 194 8.99 -3.33 -11.44
C LEU A 194 10.36 -3.24 -10.74
N PHE A 195 11.03 -4.38 -10.61
CA PHE A 195 12.33 -4.43 -9.94
C PHE A 195 13.40 -3.65 -10.71
N ASN A 196 13.44 -3.73 -12.04
CA ASN A 196 14.41 -2.98 -12.84
C ASN A 196 14.18 -1.47 -12.74
N GLN A 197 12.92 -1.03 -12.73
CA GLN A 197 12.60 0.39 -12.53
C GLN A 197 13.06 0.86 -11.15
N LEU A 198 12.73 0.11 -10.09
CA LEU A 198 13.16 0.41 -8.73
C LEU A 198 14.69 0.44 -8.59
N ALA A 199 15.40 -0.53 -9.18
CA ALA A 199 16.86 -0.61 -9.13
C ALA A 199 17.52 0.59 -9.83
N LYS A 200 16.99 1.01 -10.98
CA LYS A 200 17.47 2.22 -11.68
C LYS A 200 17.25 3.48 -10.84
N GLU A 201 16.07 3.61 -10.23
CA GLU A 201 15.74 4.74 -9.37
C GLU A 201 16.62 4.75 -8.11
N ALA A 202 16.87 3.61 -7.47
CA ALA A 202 17.74 3.48 -6.30
C ALA A 202 19.16 4.01 -6.55
N VAL A 203 19.72 3.77 -7.73
CA VAL A 203 21.06 4.25 -8.10
C VAL A 203 21.08 5.74 -8.45
N GLN A 204 19.98 6.27 -8.99
CA GLN A 204 19.88 7.67 -9.44
C GLN A 204 19.52 8.63 -8.31
N LEU A 205 18.81 8.16 -7.30
CA LEU A 205 18.34 9.00 -6.19
C LEU A 205 19.50 9.37 -5.24
N GLN A 206 19.60 10.65 -4.94
CA GLN A 206 20.52 11.18 -3.94
C GLN A 206 19.81 11.28 -2.58
N ALA A 207 19.90 10.22 -1.78
CA ALA A 207 19.39 10.19 -0.42
C ALA A 207 20.53 10.45 0.60
N THR A 208 20.17 10.95 1.79
CA THR A 208 21.13 11.17 2.90
C THR A 208 21.84 9.87 3.29
N ILE A 209 21.12 8.75 3.25
CA ILE A 209 21.68 7.40 3.33
C ILE A 209 21.45 6.77 1.96
N PRO A 210 22.51 6.35 1.24
CA PRO A 210 22.38 5.83 -0.10
C PRO A 210 21.60 4.51 -0.09
N HIS A 211 20.75 4.33 -1.10
CA HIS A 211 20.08 3.06 -1.34
C HIS A 211 21.09 2.03 -1.84
N MET A 212 20.95 0.78 -1.39
CA MET A 212 21.83 -0.31 -1.81
C MET A 212 21.09 -1.26 -2.74
N VAL A 213 21.73 -1.66 -3.83
CA VAL A 213 21.22 -2.67 -4.77
C VAL A 213 22.23 -3.81 -4.85
N VAL A 214 21.86 -4.99 -4.37
CA VAL A 214 22.70 -6.18 -4.35
C VAL A 214 21.94 -7.33 -5.01
N GLY A 215 22.31 -7.66 -6.24
CA GLY A 215 21.67 -8.72 -7.01
C GLY A 215 20.16 -8.48 -7.19
N ASN A 216 19.35 -9.37 -6.61
CA ASN A 216 17.89 -9.31 -6.65
C ASN A 216 17.27 -8.59 -5.44
N GLN A 217 18.04 -7.79 -4.72
CA GLN A 217 17.59 -7.10 -3.51
C GLN A 217 17.92 -5.61 -3.58
N ILE A 218 16.97 -4.78 -3.13
CA ILE A 218 17.12 -3.33 -2.95
C ILE A 218 16.86 -3.04 -1.47
N SER A 219 17.78 -2.32 -0.82
CA SER A 219 17.60 -1.81 0.55
C SER A 219 17.56 -0.29 0.56
N ALA A 220 16.58 0.28 1.25
CA ALA A 220 16.39 1.71 1.42
C ALA A 220 16.03 2.05 2.88
N THR A 221 16.61 3.11 3.43
CA THR A 221 16.31 3.52 4.81
C THR A 221 14.99 4.28 4.90
N VAL A 222 14.09 3.82 5.77
CA VAL A 222 12.77 4.44 6.03
C VAL A 222 12.88 5.46 7.17
N PHE A 223 13.39 5.00 8.31
CA PHE A 223 13.71 5.79 9.51
C PHE A 223 15.08 5.33 10.05
N PRO A 224 15.74 6.09 10.92
CA PRO A 224 16.95 5.62 11.59
C PRO A 224 16.70 4.27 12.28
N GLY A 225 17.50 3.27 11.93
CA GLY A 225 17.35 1.91 12.45
C GLY A 225 16.25 1.07 11.79
N ILE A 226 15.60 1.51 10.70
CA ILE A 226 14.59 0.75 9.95
C ILE A 226 14.90 0.79 8.45
N GLN A 227 15.07 -0.38 7.85
CA GLN A 227 15.33 -0.56 6.43
C GLN A 227 14.12 -1.21 5.75
N LEU A 228 13.75 -0.68 4.59
CA LEU A 228 12.85 -1.29 3.61
C LEU A 228 13.69 -2.13 2.66
N ILE A 229 13.35 -3.40 2.56
CA ILE A 229 14.00 -4.38 1.69
C ILE A 229 12.98 -4.83 0.64
N ILE A 230 13.36 -4.73 -0.63
CA ILE A 230 12.56 -5.18 -1.78
C ILE A 230 13.36 -6.24 -2.53
N GLY A 231 12.85 -7.46 -2.59
CA GLY A 231 13.47 -8.61 -3.23
C GLY A 231 12.70 -9.11 -4.45
N LEU A 232 13.39 -9.41 -5.55
CA LEU A 232 12.83 -10.16 -6.68
C LEU A 232 13.08 -11.65 -6.48
N CYS A 233 12.02 -12.40 -6.25
CA CYS A 233 12.06 -13.85 -6.10
C CYS A 233 11.71 -14.50 -7.44
N HIS A 234 12.51 -15.45 -7.89
CA HIS A 234 12.26 -16.20 -9.12
C HIS A 234 12.53 -17.69 -8.88
N SER A 235 11.47 -18.49 -8.94
CA SER A 235 11.58 -19.95 -8.85
C SER A 235 11.37 -20.56 -10.22
N SER A 236 12.41 -21.20 -10.74
CA SER A 236 12.37 -22.00 -11.96
C SER A 236 12.51 -23.48 -11.59
N THR A 237 11.86 -24.36 -12.36
CA THR A 237 11.70 -25.80 -12.11
C THR A 237 13.01 -26.59 -11.96
N ASN A 238 14.16 -25.97 -12.20
CA ASN A 238 15.51 -26.55 -12.07
C ASN A 238 16.20 -26.26 -10.73
N GLY A 239 15.53 -25.62 -9.77
CA GLY A 239 16.09 -25.36 -8.43
C GLY A 239 15.84 -26.52 -7.45
N ASN A 240 16.89 -27.01 -6.80
CA ASN A 240 16.80 -28.05 -5.76
C ASN A 240 15.80 -27.64 -4.65
N PRO A 241 14.87 -28.53 -4.24
CA PRO A 241 13.80 -28.21 -3.26
C PRO A 241 14.28 -28.06 -1.81
N ASN A 242 15.59 -28.10 -1.54
CA ASN A 242 16.16 -28.14 -0.20
C ASN A 242 16.69 -26.79 0.30
N THR A 243 15.98 -25.69 0.06
CA THR A 243 16.27 -24.42 0.73
C THR A 243 15.10 -24.01 1.62
N ILE A 244 15.41 -23.98 2.91
CA ILE A 244 14.53 -23.77 4.06
C ILE A 244 13.66 -22.53 3.85
N LEU A 245 12.35 -22.68 4.09
CA LEU A 245 11.39 -21.58 4.11
C LEU A 245 11.83 -20.53 5.13
N PRO A 246 12.04 -19.25 4.74
CA PRO A 246 11.88 -18.16 5.70
C PRO A 246 10.44 -18.25 6.23
N SER A 247 10.27 -18.12 7.53
CA SER A 247 8.97 -18.12 8.17
C SER A 247 7.99 -17.21 7.41
N LYS A 248 6.76 -17.67 7.23
CA LYS A 248 5.64 -16.97 6.55
C LYS A 248 5.25 -15.62 7.18
N THR A 249 6.07 -15.02 8.03
CA THR A 249 5.68 -13.95 8.96
C THR A 249 6.11 -12.56 8.53
N ASP A 250 7.12 -12.40 7.67
CA ASP A 250 7.78 -11.09 7.56
C ASP A 250 7.42 -10.33 6.27
N HIS A 251 6.79 -10.98 5.29
CA HIS A 251 6.41 -10.36 4.02
C HIS A 251 5.20 -9.43 4.15
N ASP A 252 5.40 -8.17 3.77
CA ASP A 252 4.36 -7.15 3.79
C ASP A 252 3.57 -7.12 2.48
N HIS A 253 2.45 -7.84 2.49
CA HIS A 253 1.51 -7.90 1.37
C HIS A 253 0.87 -6.54 1.02
N VAL A 254 0.76 -5.61 1.97
CA VAL A 254 0.14 -4.31 1.73
C VAL A 254 1.09 -3.44 0.91
N LEU A 255 2.36 -3.40 1.28
CA LEU A 255 3.38 -2.66 0.52
C LEU A 255 3.66 -3.30 -0.84
N GLU A 256 3.68 -4.64 -0.93
CA GLU A 256 3.74 -5.34 -2.23
C GLU A 256 2.59 -4.93 -3.15
N HIS A 257 1.36 -4.97 -2.64
CA HIS A 257 0.19 -4.56 -3.42
C HIS A 257 0.29 -3.11 -3.86
N SER A 258 0.78 -2.22 -2.99
CA SER A 258 0.98 -0.81 -3.33
C SER A 258 2.01 -0.63 -4.44
N LEU A 259 3.14 -1.35 -4.41
CA LEU A 259 4.12 -1.35 -5.51
C LEU A 259 3.50 -1.75 -6.85
N HIS A 260 2.65 -2.79 -6.84
CA HIS A 260 1.94 -3.21 -8.04
C HIS A 260 0.98 -2.13 -8.56
N GLN A 261 0.27 -1.43 -7.66
CA GLN A 261 -0.58 -0.30 -8.03
C GLN A 261 0.22 0.86 -8.61
N LEU A 262 1.36 1.20 -8.01
CA LEU A 262 2.24 2.28 -8.48
C LEU A 262 2.74 2.04 -9.90
N LEU A 263 3.18 0.81 -10.22
CA LEU A 263 3.61 0.49 -11.58
C LEU A 263 2.45 0.57 -12.59
N ARG A 264 1.26 0.10 -12.20
CA ARG A 264 0.06 0.23 -13.05
C ARG A 264 -0.32 1.69 -13.28
N GLU A 265 -0.15 2.54 -12.28
CA GLU A 265 -0.37 3.99 -12.43
C GLU A 265 0.64 4.61 -13.41
N VAL A 266 1.90 4.17 -13.37
CA VAL A 266 2.93 4.58 -14.35
C VAL A 266 2.52 4.15 -15.77
N HIS A 267 2.05 2.91 -15.94
CA HIS A 267 1.53 2.41 -17.22
C HIS A 267 0.35 3.25 -17.71
N HIS A 268 -0.64 3.49 -16.84
CA HIS A 268 -1.80 4.32 -17.13
C HIS A 268 -1.40 5.75 -17.56
N ARG A 269 -0.46 6.36 -16.83
CA ARG A 269 0.04 7.71 -17.14
C ARG A 269 0.81 7.79 -18.46
N ASN A 270 1.49 6.71 -18.84
CA ASN A 270 2.21 6.64 -20.12
C ASN A 270 1.25 6.57 -21.33
N THR A 271 0.09 5.94 -21.18
CA THR A 271 -0.95 5.81 -22.23
C THR A 271 -1.93 6.98 -22.26
N HIS A 272 -2.33 7.48 -21.09
CA HIS A 272 -3.33 8.53 -20.94
C HIS A 272 -2.64 9.89 -20.83
N GLN A 273 -1.92 10.26 -21.88
CA GLN A 273 -1.37 11.60 -21.96
C GLN A 273 -2.54 12.59 -22.18
N PRO A 274 -2.62 13.69 -21.40
CA PRO A 274 -3.57 14.75 -21.73
C PRO A 274 -3.26 15.27 -23.14
N PHE A 275 -4.30 15.69 -23.87
CA PHE A 275 -4.23 16.06 -25.28
C PHE A 275 -2.99 16.90 -25.61
N PRO A 276 -2.27 16.58 -26.70
CA PRO A 276 -1.05 17.30 -27.05
C PRO A 276 -1.37 18.78 -27.24
N HIS A 277 -0.45 19.65 -26.80
CA HIS A 277 -0.50 21.05 -27.19
C HIS A 277 -0.48 21.14 -28.72
N PRO A 278 -1.29 22.01 -29.35
CA PRO A 278 -1.09 22.33 -30.75
C PRO A 278 0.35 22.81 -30.92
N SER A 279 1.03 22.34 -31.97
CA SER A 279 2.43 22.65 -32.29
C SER A 279 2.71 24.15 -32.46
N SER A 280 1.66 24.99 -32.51
CA SER A 280 1.69 26.45 -32.58
C SER A 280 1.47 27.16 -31.23
N GLY A 281 1.23 26.44 -30.14
CA GLY A 281 1.04 27.05 -28.83
C GLY A 281 2.37 27.56 -28.24
N PRO A 282 2.40 28.71 -27.52
CA PRO A 282 3.58 29.10 -26.77
C PRO A 282 3.98 27.96 -25.82
N LEU A 283 5.28 27.80 -25.54
CA LEU A 283 5.78 26.86 -24.52
C LEU A 283 5.14 27.21 -23.18
N GLY A 284 3.98 26.61 -22.92
CA GLY A 284 3.14 26.90 -21.79
C GLY A 284 3.71 26.31 -20.49
N PRO A 285 3.08 26.63 -19.34
CA PRO A 285 3.46 26.03 -18.06
C PRO A 285 3.39 24.50 -18.15
N SER A 286 4.23 23.81 -17.36
CA SER A 286 4.33 22.35 -17.37
C SER A 286 2.96 21.65 -17.24
N LYS A 287 2.81 20.46 -17.82
CA LYS A 287 1.54 19.69 -17.85
C LYS A 287 0.83 19.57 -16.49
N ARG A 288 1.59 19.52 -15.38
CA ARG A 288 1.07 19.51 -14.00
C ARG A 288 0.55 20.87 -13.51
N ARG A 289 1.07 21.99 -14.04
CA ARG A 289 0.56 23.34 -13.76
C ARG A 289 -0.76 23.64 -14.47
N ALA A 290 -1.10 22.92 -15.55
CA ALA A 290 -2.38 23.08 -16.24
C ALA A 290 -3.58 22.65 -15.37
N VAL A 291 -3.38 21.65 -14.50
CA VAL A 291 -4.41 21.18 -13.55
C VAL A 291 -4.43 21.98 -12.24
N ALA A 292 -3.51 22.94 -12.06
CA ALA A 292 -3.45 23.76 -10.86
C ALA A 292 -4.65 24.69 -10.69
N GLY A 293 -5.18 25.21 -11.80
CA GLY A 293 -6.39 26.04 -11.80
C GLY A 293 -7.62 25.25 -11.30
N PRO A 294 -7.97 24.12 -11.95
CA PRO A 294 -9.06 23.24 -11.50
C PRO A 294 -8.92 22.75 -10.05
N ASN A 295 -7.69 22.51 -9.58
CA ASN A 295 -7.43 22.03 -8.22
C ASN A 295 -7.25 23.15 -7.20
N ALA A 296 -7.37 24.43 -7.60
CA ALA A 296 -7.11 25.60 -6.76
C ALA A 296 -5.75 25.52 -6.01
N ALA A 297 -4.72 24.99 -6.68
CA ALA A 297 -3.44 24.72 -6.05
C ALA A 297 -2.69 26.02 -5.71
N ASP A 298 -2.14 26.09 -4.50
CA ASP A 298 -1.41 27.26 -4.04
C ASP A 298 0.01 27.34 -4.64
N ARG A 299 0.73 28.45 -4.40
CA ARG A 299 2.10 28.63 -4.94
C ARG A 299 3.08 27.56 -4.45
N PHE A 300 2.90 27.07 -3.23
CA PHE A 300 3.77 26.07 -2.62
C PHE A 300 3.53 24.69 -3.25
N GLU A 301 2.26 24.28 -3.36
CA GLU A 301 1.82 23.08 -4.05
C GLU A 301 2.29 23.08 -5.50
N LEU A 302 2.23 24.22 -6.19
CA LEU A 302 2.75 24.35 -7.55
C LEU A 302 4.26 24.08 -7.67
N LEU A 303 5.04 24.51 -6.67
CA LEU A 303 6.47 24.22 -6.61
C LEU A 303 6.71 22.73 -6.31
N GLU A 304 5.92 22.11 -5.46
CA GLU A 304 5.99 20.66 -5.22
C GLU A 304 5.57 19.83 -6.43
N MET A 305 4.51 20.23 -7.13
CA MET A 305 4.04 19.57 -8.36
C MET A 305 5.10 19.56 -9.46
N SER A 306 6.05 20.50 -9.43
CA SER A 306 7.17 20.53 -10.38
C SER A 306 8.20 19.41 -10.13
N LYS A 307 8.23 18.82 -8.93
CA LYS A 307 9.12 17.70 -8.57
C LYS A 307 8.51 16.38 -9.05
N SER A 308 9.21 15.66 -9.93
CA SER A 308 8.82 14.30 -10.30
C SER A 308 9.25 13.36 -9.18
N GLN A 309 8.28 12.75 -8.49
CA GLN A 309 8.57 11.64 -7.58
C GLN A 309 8.74 10.35 -8.38
N THR A 310 9.77 9.60 -8.02
CA THR A 310 10.05 8.24 -8.52
C THR A 310 9.14 7.22 -7.83
N LEU A 311 9.11 5.98 -8.33
CA LEU A 311 8.34 4.90 -7.72
C LEU A 311 8.94 4.51 -6.36
N LEU A 312 10.27 4.46 -6.28
CA LEU A 312 11.01 4.16 -5.05
C LEU A 312 10.77 5.22 -3.96
N GLU A 313 10.77 6.52 -4.29
CA GLU A 313 10.42 7.56 -3.32
C GLU A 313 8.99 7.39 -2.81
N GLN A 314 8.03 7.11 -3.70
CA GLN A 314 6.64 6.93 -3.30
C GLN A 314 6.45 5.76 -2.34
N ILE A 315 7.09 4.61 -2.58
CA ILE A 315 6.98 3.47 -1.66
C ILE A 315 7.69 3.74 -0.33
N ILE A 316 8.83 4.45 -0.33
CA ILE A 316 9.50 4.86 0.90
C ILE A 316 8.60 5.78 1.72
N GLU A 317 7.95 6.76 1.08
CA GLU A 317 7.03 7.68 1.75
C GLU A 317 5.79 6.97 2.31
N GLN A 318 5.26 5.98 1.60
CA GLN A 318 4.15 5.15 2.08
C GLN A 318 4.58 4.25 3.26
N ALA A 319 5.77 3.64 3.20
CA ALA A 319 6.31 2.87 4.30
C ALA A 319 6.55 3.74 5.54
N GLN A 320 7.09 4.95 5.36
CA GLN A 320 7.26 5.92 6.44
C GLN A 320 5.93 6.28 7.09
N HIS A 321 4.90 6.58 6.29
CA HIS A 321 3.56 6.87 6.79
C HIS A 321 2.94 5.69 7.54
N PHE A 322 3.09 4.47 7.01
CA PHE A 322 2.62 3.24 7.65
C PHE A 322 3.22 3.07 9.06
N PHE A 323 4.53 3.23 9.20
CA PHE A 323 5.19 3.18 10.51
C PHE A 323 4.77 4.33 11.43
N MET A 324 4.63 5.55 10.92
CA MET A 324 4.14 6.69 11.71
C MET A 324 2.74 6.43 12.26
N ARG A 325 1.87 5.82 11.45
CA ARG A 325 0.52 5.44 11.86
C ARG A 325 0.54 4.38 12.96
N LEU A 326 1.31 3.30 12.79
CA LEU A 326 1.46 2.24 13.80
C LEU A 326 2.02 2.78 15.12
N ARG A 327 3.04 3.65 15.06
CA ARG A 327 3.61 4.30 16.26
C ARG A 327 2.59 5.18 16.96
N THR A 328 1.82 5.96 16.19
CA THR A 328 0.77 6.84 16.72
C THR A 328 -0.33 6.04 17.41
N GLU A 329 -0.79 4.95 16.78
CA GLU A 329 -1.75 4.01 17.35
C GLU A 329 -1.24 3.40 18.64
N TYR A 330 -0.01 2.87 18.63
CA TYR A 330 0.62 2.29 19.81
C TYR A 330 0.71 3.29 20.98
N VAL A 331 1.11 4.53 20.73
CA VAL A 331 1.19 5.58 21.76
C VAL A 331 -0.20 5.87 22.34
N ILE A 332 -1.20 6.09 21.50
CA ILE A 332 -2.56 6.41 21.94
C ILE A 332 -3.18 5.25 22.74
N ASP A 333 -3.00 4.01 22.29
CA ASP A 333 -3.53 2.82 22.98
C ASP A 333 -2.80 2.56 24.30
N THR A 334 -1.49 2.79 24.34
CA THR A 334 -0.70 2.68 25.58
C THR A 334 -1.18 3.72 26.58
N LEU A 335 -1.37 4.97 26.15
CA LEU A 335 -1.90 6.03 27.00
C LEU A 335 -3.31 5.75 27.51
N ALA A 336 -4.20 5.24 26.65
CA ALA A 336 -5.55 4.87 27.04
C ALA A 336 -5.58 3.71 28.07
N LYS A 337 -4.56 2.86 28.08
CA LYS A 337 -4.39 1.80 29.10
C LYS A 337 -3.76 2.33 30.39
N GLU A 338 -2.76 3.22 30.28
CA GLU A 338 -2.05 3.81 31.43
C GLU A 338 -2.94 4.77 32.23
N VAL A 339 -3.72 5.61 31.54
CA VAL A 339 -4.54 6.67 32.15
C VAL A 339 -6.00 6.19 32.24
N LYS A 340 -6.43 5.85 33.46
CA LYS A 340 -7.82 5.43 33.73
C LYS A 340 -8.80 6.60 33.86
N ASP A 341 -8.30 7.76 34.30
CA ASP A 341 -9.09 8.98 34.49
C ASP A 341 -8.21 10.19 34.16
N PRO A 342 -8.55 11.00 33.14
CA PRO A 342 -9.74 10.96 32.28
C PRO A 342 -9.67 9.88 31.20
N ILE A 343 -10.81 9.53 30.61
CA ILE A 343 -10.93 8.54 29.52
C ILE A 343 -10.45 9.17 28.21
N ILE A 344 -9.59 8.44 27.49
CA ILE A 344 -9.07 8.82 26.18
C ILE A 344 -9.80 8.01 25.11
N ILE A 345 -10.45 8.71 24.17
CA ILE A 345 -11.20 8.12 23.06
C ILE A 345 -10.54 8.55 21.76
N SER A 346 -10.11 7.58 20.95
CA SER A 346 -9.54 7.82 19.62
C SER A 346 -10.53 7.47 18.52
N HIS A 347 -10.64 8.33 17.51
CA HIS A 347 -11.46 8.08 16.33
C HIS A 347 -10.63 8.33 15.07
N TRP A 348 -10.28 7.25 14.38
CA TRP A 348 -9.58 7.30 13.11
C TRP A 348 -10.53 7.70 11.98
N ASN A 349 -10.10 8.64 11.14
CA ASN A 349 -10.86 8.99 9.94
C ASN A 349 -10.81 7.82 8.94
N SER A 350 -11.93 7.56 8.26
CA SER A 350 -12.00 6.55 7.19
C SER A 350 -11.40 7.05 5.88
N LEU A 351 -11.38 8.37 5.68
CA LEU A 351 -10.76 9.01 4.52
C LEU A 351 -9.27 9.20 4.77
N ASN A 352 -8.47 8.24 4.30
CA ASN A 352 -7.00 8.28 4.39
C ASN A 352 -6.37 8.25 3.00
N SER A 353 -5.25 8.95 2.87
CA SER A 353 -4.34 8.83 1.74
C SER A 353 -3.22 7.85 2.10
N PRO A 354 -2.56 7.20 1.12
CA PRO A 354 -1.37 6.37 1.36
C PRO A 354 -0.21 7.09 2.07
N THR A 355 -0.27 8.43 2.19
CA THR A 355 0.77 9.25 2.82
C THR A 355 0.25 10.18 3.92
N GLN A 356 -1.06 10.20 4.17
CA GLN A 356 -1.68 11.07 5.17
C GLN A 356 -2.89 10.39 5.80
N ALA A 357 -2.94 10.41 7.13
CA ALA A 357 -4.07 9.91 7.92
C ALA A 357 -4.40 10.88 9.04
N CYS A 358 -5.58 10.75 9.62
CA CYS A 358 -6.05 11.66 10.67
C CYS A 358 -6.73 10.87 11.80
N VAL A 359 -6.40 11.21 13.04
CA VAL A 359 -7.07 10.69 14.24
C VAL A 359 -7.54 11.84 15.11
N LYS A 360 -8.80 11.79 15.52
CA LYS A 360 -9.37 12.71 16.50
C LYS A 360 -9.28 12.08 17.88
N VAL A 361 -8.54 12.70 18.78
CA VAL A 361 -8.43 12.26 20.17
C VAL A 361 -9.33 13.14 21.02
N THR A 362 -10.25 12.51 21.75
CA THR A 362 -11.16 13.16 22.69
C THR A 362 -10.85 12.68 24.11
N ILE A 363 -10.63 13.63 25.01
CA ILE A 363 -10.42 13.39 26.43
C ILE A 363 -11.69 13.79 27.18
N VAL A 364 -12.24 12.86 27.97
CA VAL A 364 -13.51 13.02 28.68
C VAL A 364 -13.40 12.44 30.08
N SER A 365 -13.92 13.16 31.08
CA SER A 365 -14.01 12.67 32.45
C SER A 365 -15.38 12.01 32.67
N HIS A 366 -15.39 10.74 33.09
CA HIS A 366 -16.61 9.94 33.20
C HIS A 366 -17.73 10.62 34.02
N GLY A 367 -18.90 10.80 33.42
CA GLY A 367 -20.06 11.43 34.08
C GLY A 367 -20.04 12.97 34.05
N PHE A 368 -19.00 13.58 33.49
CA PHE A 368 -18.88 15.02 33.27
C PHE A 368 -18.80 15.39 31.78
N ASP A 369 -19.15 14.48 30.89
CA ASP A 369 -19.02 14.59 29.43
C ASP A 369 -19.73 15.83 28.84
N CYS A 370 -20.86 16.22 29.44
CA CYS A 370 -21.63 17.41 29.02
C CYS A 370 -20.97 18.73 29.47
N ILE A 371 -20.14 18.67 30.51
CA ILE A 371 -19.58 19.84 31.20
C ILE A 371 -18.15 20.11 30.71
N CYS A 372 -17.35 19.04 30.52
CA CYS A 372 -15.96 19.17 30.08
C CYS A 372 -15.57 18.09 29.07
N ARG A 373 -15.14 18.55 27.89
CA ARG A 373 -14.60 17.71 26.81
C ARG A 373 -13.42 18.41 26.16
N THR A 374 -12.26 17.77 26.11
CA THR A 374 -11.10 18.28 25.36
C THR A 374 -10.93 17.46 24.09
N SER A 375 -10.69 18.10 22.95
CA SER A 375 -10.50 17.41 21.68
C SER A 375 -9.32 17.99 20.93
N LEU A 376 -8.51 17.13 20.36
CA LEU A 376 -7.38 17.47 19.50
C LEU A 376 -7.37 16.55 18.28
N VAL A 377 -6.82 17.04 17.18
CA VAL A 377 -6.73 16.31 15.92
C VAL A 377 -5.26 16.09 15.59
N VAL A 378 -4.86 14.84 15.41
CA VAL A 378 -3.50 14.46 15.01
C VAL A 378 -3.53 14.04 13.54
N HIS A 379 -2.87 14.82 12.70
CA HIS A 379 -2.57 14.45 11.33
C HIS A 379 -1.25 13.68 11.28
N VAL A 380 -1.32 12.44 10.84
CA VAL A 380 -0.16 11.57 10.64
C VAL A 380 0.32 11.75 9.21
N MET A 381 1.52 12.34 9.06
CA MET A 381 2.17 12.58 7.78
C MET A 381 3.31 11.56 7.58
N LYS A 382 4.09 11.72 6.51
CA LYS A 382 5.20 10.82 6.14
C LYS A 382 6.28 10.73 7.24
N LYS A 383 6.80 11.87 7.72
CA LYS A 383 7.94 11.93 8.67
C LYS A 383 7.65 12.76 9.93
N SER A 384 6.42 13.20 10.10
CA SER A 384 6.03 14.14 11.15
C SER A 384 4.57 13.98 11.50
N LEU A 385 4.20 14.52 12.66
CA LEU A 385 2.82 14.66 13.08
C LEU A 385 2.46 16.14 13.14
N LYS A 386 1.23 16.48 12.75
CA LYS A 386 0.67 17.81 12.94
C LYS A 386 -0.52 17.69 13.88
N CYS A 387 -0.37 18.23 15.10
CA CYS A 387 -1.42 18.23 16.11
C CYS A 387 -2.13 19.59 16.12
N ILE A 388 -3.46 19.57 16.06
CA ILE A 388 -4.31 20.74 16.18
C ILE A 388 -5.07 20.62 17.51
N CYS A 389 -4.73 21.48 18.45
CA CYS A 389 -5.33 21.52 19.78
C CYS A 389 -6.70 22.22 19.77
N ARG A 390 -7.47 22.06 20.85
CA ARG A 390 -8.81 22.67 21.01
C ARG A 390 -8.80 24.20 20.87
N ASP A 391 -7.72 24.83 21.29
CA ASP A 391 -7.53 26.28 21.26
C ASP A 391 -7.06 26.81 19.89
N GLY A 392 -6.98 25.93 18.88
CA GLY A 392 -6.53 26.28 17.53
C GLY A 392 -5.01 26.31 17.37
N ARG A 393 -4.22 26.05 18.43
CA ARG A 393 -2.76 25.95 18.30
C ARG A 393 -2.40 24.74 17.45
N VAL A 394 -1.48 24.96 16.52
CA VAL A 394 -0.94 23.93 15.64
C VAL A 394 0.49 23.62 16.08
N MET A 395 0.73 22.38 16.48
CA MET A 395 2.03 21.87 16.89
C MET A 395 2.54 20.89 15.84
N TYR A 396 3.79 21.04 15.41
CA TYR A 396 4.46 20.09 14.53
C TYR A 396 5.41 19.25 15.38
N LEU A 397 5.20 17.94 15.37
CA LEU A 397 6.01 16.97 16.08
C LEU A 397 6.85 16.17 15.08
N SER A 398 8.01 15.70 15.55
CA SER A 398 8.91 14.84 14.78
C SER A 398 8.36 13.42 14.64
N TYR A 399 9.20 12.51 14.15
CA TYR A 399 8.87 11.07 14.04
C TYR A 399 9.02 10.32 15.38
N GLU A 400 9.44 11.01 16.45
CA GLU A 400 9.68 10.44 17.76
C GLU A 400 8.35 10.25 18.53
N PRO A 401 8.01 9.01 18.95
CA PRO A 401 6.75 8.74 19.66
C PRO A 401 6.63 9.46 21.00
N GLN A 402 7.75 9.79 21.65
CA GLN A 402 7.76 10.46 22.95
C GLN A 402 7.13 11.86 22.87
N GLU A 403 7.36 12.61 21.78
CA GLU A 403 6.79 13.96 21.64
C GLU A 403 5.25 13.95 21.62
N LEU A 404 4.66 12.96 20.95
CA LEU A 404 3.21 12.77 20.93
C LEU A 404 2.70 12.38 22.32
N ARG A 405 3.41 11.47 23.00
CA ARG A 405 3.08 11.03 24.36
C ARG A 405 3.04 12.22 25.31
N ASP A 406 4.08 13.05 25.31
CA ASP A 406 4.21 14.21 26.18
C ASP A 406 3.14 15.27 25.90
N LEU A 407 2.82 15.50 24.62
CA LEU A 407 1.76 16.42 24.21
C LEU A 407 0.39 15.95 24.71
N ILE A 408 0.04 14.67 24.55
CA ILE A 408 -1.24 14.12 25.02
C ILE A 408 -1.30 14.17 26.55
N PHE A 409 -0.22 13.85 27.26
CA PHE A 409 -0.17 14.02 28.72
C PHE A 409 -0.44 15.47 29.14
N CYS A 410 0.22 16.44 28.52
CA CYS A 410 -0.04 17.85 28.81
C CYS A 410 -1.53 18.21 28.62
N GLN A 411 -2.17 17.69 27.57
CA GLN A 411 -3.60 17.91 27.31
C GLN A 411 -4.51 17.24 28.34
N ILE A 412 -4.12 16.08 28.87
CA ILE A 412 -4.84 15.37 29.95
C ILE A 412 -4.87 16.21 31.22
N TYR A 413 -3.73 16.73 31.67
CA TYR A 413 -3.69 17.52 32.90
C TYR A 413 -4.34 18.89 32.76
N GLN A 414 -4.25 19.51 31.58
CA GLN A 414 -5.02 20.71 31.26
C GLN A 414 -6.53 20.42 31.29
N HIS A 415 -6.97 19.26 30.78
CA HIS A 415 -8.37 18.83 30.84
C HIS A 415 -8.87 18.74 32.30
N GLN A 416 -8.07 18.19 33.21
CA GLN A 416 -8.47 18.09 34.62
C GLN A 416 -8.71 19.47 35.26
N ILE A 417 -7.85 20.46 35.01
CA ILE A 417 -8.05 21.83 35.51
C ILE A 417 -9.27 22.49 34.88
N MET A 418 -9.48 22.32 33.56
CA MET A 418 -10.68 22.82 32.88
C MET A 418 -11.96 22.17 33.43
N GLY A 419 -11.90 20.88 33.78
CA GLY A 419 -12.98 20.15 34.45
C GLY A 419 -13.31 20.78 35.80
N VAL A 420 -12.31 21.01 36.66
CA VAL A 420 -12.48 21.65 37.97
C VAL A 420 -13.14 23.02 37.84
N GLN A 421 -12.70 23.85 36.91
CA GLN A 421 -13.33 25.16 36.66
C GLN A 421 -14.80 25.04 36.25
N SER A 422 -15.12 24.04 35.44
CA SER A 422 -16.47 23.85 34.93
C SER A 422 -17.40 23.32 36.04
N VAL A 423 -16.94 22.38 36.86
CA VAL A 423 -17.67 21.88 38.04
C VAL A 423 -17.84 22.99 39.09
N ALA A 424 -16.81 23.82 39.31
CA ALA A 424 -16.90 24.94 40.24
C ALA A 424 -18.01 25.92 39.84
N LYS A 425 -18.12 26.26 38.55
CA LYS A 425 -19.20 27.11 38.02
C LYS A 425 -20.58 26.50 38.25
N THR A 426 -20.73 25.18 38.04
CA THR A 426 -22.03 24.51 38.26
C THR A 426 -22.40 24.43 39.75
N GLN A 427 -21.42 24.38 40.64
CA GLN A 427 -21.61 24.32 42.10
C GLN A 427 -21.68 25.72 42.76
N GLY A 428 -21.66 26.80 41.99
CA GLY A 428 -21.73 28.18 42.49
C GLY A 428 -20.44 28.71 43.12
N TRP A 429 -19.32 27.98 43.00
CA TRP A 429 -18.02 28.42 43.48
C TRP A 429 -17.45 29.51 42.57
N GLN A 430 -16.81 30.52 43.16
CA GLN A 430 -16.22 31.62 42.42
C GLN A 430 -14.82 31.25 41.95
N PHE A 431 -14.58 31.48 40.66
CA PHE A 431 -13.27 31.31 40.06
C PHE A 431 -12.42 32.56 40.30
N LEU A 432 -11.28 32.42 40.99
CA LEU A 432 -10.40 33.54 41.31
C LEU A 432 -9.25 33.68 40.30
N ALA A 433 -8.56 32.58 39.99
CA ALA A 433 -7.43 32.59 39.07
C ALA A 433 -7.18 31.19 38.48
N SER A 434 -6.66 31.14 37.25
CA SER A 434 -6.06 29.93 36.69
C SER A 434 -4.95 30.28 35.75
N SER A 435 -3.96 29.40 35.69
CA SER A 435 -2.95 29.42 34.65
C SER A 435 -2.73 28.00 34.14
N SER A 436 -2.68 27.85 32.82
CA SER A 436 -2.26 26.62 32.15
C SER A 436 -0.73 26.50 32.08
N HIS A 437 -0.02 27.55 32.47
CA HIS A 437 1.44 27.66 32.42
C HIS A 437 1.94 28.34 33.71
N LEU A 438 2.08 27.56 34.78
CA LEU A 438 2.58 28.08 36.05
C LEU A 438 4.11 28.27 35.97
N GLY A 439 4.57 29.52 36.11
CA GLY A 439 6.00 29.84 36.25
C GLY A 439 6.51 29.83 37.69
N LEU A 440 5.79 29.17 38.60
CA LEU A 440 6.05 29.17 40.04
C LEU A 440 6.28 27.74 40.55
N GLY A 441 7.41 27.53 41.23
CA GLY A 441 7.79 26.23 41.76
C GLY A 441 9.00 25.61 41.04
N PRO A 442 9.30 24.32 41.29
CA PRO A 442 10.35 23.62 40.56
C PRO A 442 10.01 23.55 39.07
N VAL A 443 11.03 23.60 38.22
CA VAL A 443 10.86 23.41 36.77
C VAL A 443 10.49 21.96 36.54
N GLU A 444 9.32 21.73 35.95
CA GLU A 444 8.85 20.39 35.63
C GLU A 444 9.68 19.80 34.49
N PRO A 445 10.01 18.49 34.51
CA PRO A 445 10.77 17.85 33.44
C PRO A 445 9.98 17.81 32.12
N MET A 446 8.65 17.86 32.20
CA MET A 446 7.73 17.70 31.07
C MET A 446 6.60 18.71 31.15
N GLY A 447 6.55 19.62 30.19
CA GLY A 447 5.49 20.61 30.06
C GLY A 447 5.43 21.63 31.21
N ASN A 448 4.33 22.39 31.26
CA ASN A 448 4.09 23.36 32.32
C ASN A 448 3.00 22.85 33.26
N ALA A 449 3.20 23.03 34.57
CA ALA A 449 2.14 22.80 35.55
C ALA A 449 0.96 23.74 35.30
N SER A 450 -0.25 23.26 35.56
CA SER A 450 -1.48 24.03 35.49
C SER A 450 -2.07 24.18 36.90
N SER A 451 -2.62 25.34 37.24
CA SER A 451 -3.22 25.58 38.55
C SER A 451 -4.50 26.40 38.46
N CYS A 452 -5.41 26.17 39.40
CA CYS A 452 -6.67 26.90 39.56
C CYS A 452 -6.93 27.21 41.05
N LEU A 453 -7.39 28.44 41.31
CA LEU A 453 -7.81 28.93 42.62
C LEU A 453 -9.31 29.23 42.61
N LEU A 454 -10.03 28.67 43.56
CA LEU A 454 -11.48 28.78 43.72
C LEU A 454 -11.82 29.32 45.12
N ALA A 455 -12.92 30.06 45.22
CA ALA A 455 -13.51 30.51 46.48
C ALA A 455 -14.92 29.94 46.67
N SER A 456 -15.28 29.64 47.91
CA SER A 456 -16.64 29.22 48.26
C SER A 456 -17.65 30.34 47.95
N PRO A 457 -18.94 30.01 47.75
CA PRO A 457 -19.99 31.01 47.56
C PRO A 457 -20.08 32.04 48.70
N ILE A 458 -19.72 31.63 49.92
CA ILE A 458 -19.71 32.47 51.14
C ILE A 458 -18.39 33.26 51.26
N GLY A 459 -17.36 32.90 50.49
CA GLY A 459 -16.04 33.53 50.51
C GLY A 459 -15.14 33.11 51.68
N ASP A 460 -15.57 32.12 52.46
CA ASP A 460 -14.91 31.67 53.67
C ASP A 460 -13.91 30.52 53.46
N ARG A 461 -13.97 29.82 52.33
CA ARG A 461 -13.05 28.73 51.97
C ARG A 461 -12.42 29.02 50.63
N LEU A 462 -11.15 28.64 50.51
CA LEU A 462 -10.40 28.68 49.25
C LEU A 462 -9.90 27.28 48.92
N ILE A 463 -10.02 26.88 47.65
CA ILE A 463 -9.42 25.65 47.12
C ILE A 463 -8.36 26.05 46.10
N SER A 464 -7.16 25.50 46.24
CA SER A 464 -6.09 25.57 45.26
C SER A 464 -5.84 24.18 44.69
N VAL A 465 -5.94 24.04 43.38
CA VAL A 465 -5.67 22.80 42.66
C VAL A 465 -4.48 23.02 41.74
N LYS A 466 -3.42 22.24 41.90
CA LYS A 466 -2.26 22.22 41.01
C LYS A 466 -2.13 20.83 40.37
N CYS A 467 -2.12 20.79 39.05
CA CYS A 467 -1.89 19.60 38.24
C CYS A 467 -0.52 19.69 37.57
N GLU A 468 0.31 18.69 37.78
CA GLU A 468 1.65 18.57 37.20
C GLU A 468 1.65 17.41 36.17
N PRO A 469 2.31 17.54 35.01
CA PRO A 469 2.28 16.46 34.01
C PRO A 469 2.99 15.16 34.41
N GLN A 470 3.95 15.22 35.33
CA GLN A 470 4.59 14.05 35.93
C GLN A 470 4.23 13.87 37.41
N GLY A 471 3.85 14.95 38.09
CA GLY A 471 3.36 14.91 39.46
C GLY A 471 1.89 14.53 39.55
N ASN A 472 1.49 13.97 40.70
CA ASN A 472 0.08 13.77 40.97
C ASN A 472 -0.62 15.11 41.21
N VAL A 473 -1.94 15.14 40.99
CA VAL A 473 -2.74 16.32 41.32
C VAL A 473 -2.63 16.65 42.81
N SER A 474 -2.36 17.91 43.13
CA SER A 474 -2.30 18.40 44.50
C SER A 474 -3.43 19.40 44.75
N VAL A 475 -4.22 19.11 45.79
CA VAL A 475 -5.36 19.93 46.20
C VAL A 475 -5.06 20.45 47.60
N SER A 476 -5.22 21.75 47.82
CA SER A 476 -5.01 22.38 49.11
C SER A 476 -6.16 23.33 49.45
N ILE A 477 -6.53 23.41 50.72
CA ILE A 477 -7.64 24.24 51.20
C ILE A 477 -7.10 25.29 52.16
N ALA A 478 -7.63 26.51 52.08
CA ALA A 478 -7.44 27.54 53.09
C ALA A 478 -8.78 28.04 53.62
N HIS A 479 -8.78 28.57 54.84
CA HIS A 479 -9.94 29.21 55.45
C HIS A 479 -9.69 30.71 55.58
N SER A 480 -10.76 31.47 55.35
CA SER A 480 -10.85 32.91 55.51
C SER A 480 -12.15 33.21 56.27
N PRO A 481 -12.16 34.06 57.30
CA PRO A 481 -11.01 34.66 57.96
C PRO A 481 -10.17 33.62 58.73
N LYS A 482 -8.91 33.97 59.02
CA LYS A 482 -8.02 33.13 59.84
C LYS A 482 -8.57 32.98 61.26
N LYS A 483 -8.64 31.74 61.77
CA LYS A 483 -8.92 31.48 63.20
C LYS A 483 -7.80 31.99 64.13
N ASP A 484 -6.57 32.05 63.61
CA ASP A 484 -5.35 32.42 64.36
C ASP A 484 -4.79 33.78 63.92
N PHE A 485 -5.65 34.77 63.62
CA PHE A 485 -5.17 36.13 63.34
C PHE A 485 -4.95 36.90 64.64
N PHE A 486 -3.68 37.17 64.95
CA PHE A 486 -3.29 38.09 66.02
C PHE A 486 -2.82 39.39 65.35
N GLY A 487 -3.56 40.48 65.55
CA GLY A 487 -3.20 41.78 65.01
C GLY A 487 -1.84 42.24 65.53
N GLY A 488 -0.84 42.33 64.64
CA GLY A 488 0.49 42.84 64.97
C GLY A 488 0.52 44.37 65.03
N GLN A 489 1.65 44.96 65.45
CA GLN A 489 1.82 46.43 65.48
C GLN A 489 1.64 47.10 64.09
N LEU A 490 1.89 46.37 63.00
CA LEU A 490 1.80 46.85 61.60
C LEU A 490 0.46 46.56 60.92
N VAL A 491 -0.28 45.53 61.36
CA VAL A 491 -1.51 45.05 60.70
C VAL A 491 -2.62 44.96 61.74
N LYS A 492 -3.28 46.10 61.96
CA LYS A 492 -4.30 46.26 63.02
C LYS A 492 -5.74 46.13 62.52
N GLU A 493 -5.96 46.33 61.22
CA GLU A 493 -7.32 46.38 60.67
C GLU A 493 -7.90 44.98 60.40
N ARG A 494 -9.17 44.77 60.75
CA ARG A 494 -9.91 43.52 60.51
C ARG A 494 -9.93 43.05 59.06
N LYS A 495 -9.80 43.96 58.09
CA LYS A 495 -9.76 43.60 56.66
C LYS A 495 -8.62 42.65 56.30
N TRP A 496 -7.56 42.61 57.12
CA TRP A 496 -6.41 41.72 56.94
C TRP A 496 -6.64 40.30 57.47
N GLU A 497 -7.71 40.06 58.24
CA GLU A 497 -8.12 38.71 58.67
C GLU A 497 -8.50 37.82 57.48
N ASN A 498 -8.93 38.44 56.38
CA ASN A 498 -9.33 37.79 55.13
C ASN A 498 -8.14 37.48 54.20
N LEU A 499 -6.92 37.92 54.53
CA LEU A 499 -5.74 37.66 53.73
C LEU A 499 -5.12 36.30 54.08
N GLY A 500 -5.49 35.30 53.27
CA GLY A 500 -4.73 34.08 52.97
C GLY A 500 -4.38 33.22 54.18
N GLY A 501 -5.29 32.32 54.57
CA GLY A 501 -4.99 31.22 55.50
C GLY A 501 -3.86 30.30 54.98
N SER A 502 -3.20 29.59 55.89
CA SER A 502 -2.23 28.56 55.49
C SER A 502 -2.95 27.45 54.72
N PHE A 503 -2.51 27.18 53.50
CA PHE A 503 -3.06 26.11 52.68
C PHE A 503 -2.67 24.76 53.30
N LYS A 504 -3.68 23.94 53.61
CA LYS A 504 -3.51 22.57 54.08
C LYS A 504 -3.75 21.62 52.92
N LYS A 505 -2.78 20.75 52.63
CA LYS A 505 -2.88 19.75 51.57
C LYS A 505 -3.94 18.69 51.93
N VAL A 506 -4.84 18.42 50.99
CA VAL A 506 -5.87 17.39 51.11
C VAL A 506 -5.27 16.04 50.74
N ARG A 507 -5.53 15.02 51.55
CA ARG A 507 -5.19 13.62 51.22
C ARG A 507 -6.30 13.03 50.36
N TRP A 508 -6.27 13.31 49.06
CA TRP A 508 -7.27 12.91 48.07
C TRP A 508 -7.31 11.39 47.83
N ASP A 509 -6.25 10.65 48.17
CA ASP A 509 -6.23 9.17 48.16
C ASP A 509 -7.29 8.56 49.09
N LYS A 510 -7.63 9.27 50.18
CA LYS A 510 -8.60 8.81 51.18
C LYS A 510 -10.02 9.32 50.95
N MET A 511 -10.22 10.19 49.95
CA MET A 511 -11.56 10.69 49.61
C MET A 511 -12.31 9.68 48.75
N GLU A 512 -13.58 9.49 49.08
CA GLU A 512 -14.52 8.74 48.25
C GLU A 512 -14.80 9.51 46.95
N GLY A 513 -14.98 8.78 45.86
CA GLY A 513 -15.27 9.33 44.54
C GLY A 513 -14.71 8.46 43.42
N LYS A 514 -15.48 8.31 42.36
CA LYS A 514 -15.14 7.44 41.22
C LYS A 514 -14.01 7.99 40.36
N ASN A 515 -13.92 9.32 40.25
CA ASN A 515 -12.93 10.03 39.46
C ASN A 515 -12.51 11.33 40.16
N PHE A 516 -11.49 11.99 39.64
CA PHE A 516 -10.94 13.22 40.21
C PHE A 516 -12.00 14.32 40.33
N LEU A 517 -12.80 14.55 39.30
CA LEU A 517 -13.83 15.60 39.31
C LEU A 517 -14.93 15.34 40.34
N ASN A 518 -15.38 14.10 40.52
CA ASN A 518 -16.35 13.72 41.56
C ASN A 518 -15.77 13.96 42.96
N LYS A 519 -14.49 13.63 43.19
CA LYS A 519 -13.83 13.94 44.48
C LYS A 519 -13.79 15.45 44.75
N ILE A 520 -13.55 16.27 43.73
CA ILE A 520 -13.57 17.74 43.85
C ILE A 520 -14.99 18.26 44.08
N GLU A 521 -16.00 17.70 43.41
CA GLU A 521 -17.40 18.03 43.63
C GLU A 521 -17.84 17.73 45.07
N LEU A 522 -17.54 16.53 45.59
CA LEU A 522 -17.78 16.15 46.97
C LEU A 522 -17.02 17.07 47.95
N LEU A 523 -15.80 17.46 47.61
CA LEU A 523 -15.03 18.40 48.41
C LEU A 523 -15.74 19.76 48.50
N MET A 524 -16.17 20.30 47.35
CA MET A 524 -16.89 21.57 47.26
C MET A 524 -18.23 21.53 48.01
N ALA A 525 -18.96 20.40 47.92
CA ALA A 525 -20.20 20.20 48.66
C ALA A 525 -19.97 20.11 50.19
N SER A 526 -18.94 19.38 50.63
CA SER A 526 -18.62 19.27 52.07
C SER A 526 -18.18 20.59 52.69
N LEU A 527 -17.46 21.42 51.94
CA LEU A 527 -16.99 22.74 52.39
C LEU A 527 -18.09 23.81 52.38
N THR A 528 -19.18 23.59 51.64
CA THR A 528 -20.35 24.49 51.63
C THR A 528 -21.39 24.10 52.69
N ASN A 529 -21.49 22.82 53.05
CA ASN A 529 -22.42 22.32 54.06
C ASN A 529 -21.88 22.36 55.50
N SER A 530 -20.61 22.72 55.73
CA SER A 530 -20.04 22.86 57.07
C SER A 530 -20.48 24.19 57.74
N THR A 531 -21.77 24.33 57.99
CA THR A 531 -22.32 25.35 58.91
C THR A 531 -22.57 24.75 60.27
#